data_AF-A0A7X3ZQ19-F1
#
_entry.id   AF-A0A7X3ZQ19-F1
#
_cell.length_a   1.000
_cell.length_b   1.000
_cell.length_c   1.000
_cell.angle_alpha   90.00
_cell.angle_beta   90.00
_cell.angle_gamma   90.00
#
_symmetry.space_group_name_H-M   'P 1'
#
loop_
_entity.id
_entity.type
_entity.pdbx_description
1 polymer ?
#
loop_
_entity_poly.entity_id
_entity_poly.type
_entity_poly.pdbx_seq_one_letter_code
_entity_poly.pdbx_strand_id
1 'polypeptide(L)' 'MLEKRKRGRPSTADPQANAEFAKRLDTILEEKGIIPEELAEMLKKTPAAVSAWRRGIARPSRKNMAKLKKVLDVDDI' A
#
# COMPACT_ATOMS: atom_id res chain seq x y z
N MET A 1 -24.35 -7.56 25.81
CA MET A 1 -23.08 -8.19 25.41
C MET A 1 -22.53 -7.48 24.19
N LEU A 2 -21.21 -7.38 24.10
CA LEU A 2 -20.48 -6.33 23.38
C LEU A 2 -20.00 -6.82 22.00
N GLU A 3 -20.76 -6.61 20.93
CA GLU A 3 -20.24 -6.79 19.57
C GLU A 3 -20.02 -5.44 18.90
N LYS A 4 -18.83 -4.88 19.17
CA LYS A 4 -18.32 -3.71 18.46
C LYS A 4 -18.13 -4.08 16.99
N ARG A 5 -19.11 -3.74 16.15
CA ARG A 5 -19.01 -3.74 14.69
C ARG A 5 -17.85 -2.82 14.27
N LYS A 6 -16.65 -3.38 14.13
CA LYS A 6 -15.49 -2.69 13.56
C LYS A 6 -15.75 -2.44 12.09
N ARG A 7 -16.14 -1.19 11.80
CA ARG A 7 -16.08 -0.47 10.51
C ARG A 7 -15.21 -1.15 9.43
N GLY A 8 -15.86 -1.45 8.29
CA GLY A 8 -15.32 -1.76 6.95
C GLY A 8 -13.84 -2.11 6.81
N ARG A 9 -13.54 -3.41 6.72
CA ARG A 9 -12.32 -3.89 6.06
C ARG A 9 -12.50 -3.72 4.55
N PRO A 10 -11.63 -3.01 3.82
CA PRO A 10 -11.61 -3.11 2.37
C PRO A 10 -11.29 -4.57 2.01
N SER A 11 -12.03 -5.07 1.02
CA SER A 11 -12.03 -6.46 0.59
C SER A 11 -10.62 -6.95 0.24
N THR A 12 -10.18 -8.00 0.91
CA THR A 12 -9.05 -8.85 0.51
C THR A 12 -9.40 -9.75 -0.69
N ALA A 13 -10.58 -9.62 -1.30
CA ALA A 13 -11.12 -10.61 -2.23
C ALA A 13 -10.96 -10.25 -3.72
N ASP A 14 -10.48 -9.06 -4.08
CA ASP A 14 -10.33 -8.68 -5.49
C ASP A 14 -8.85 -8.69 -5.92
N PRO A 15 -8.36 -9.81 -6.49
CA PRO A 15 -6.98 -9.93 -6.95
C PRO A 15 -6.66 -8.98 -8.10
N GLN A 16 -7.66 -8.59 -8.90
CA GLN A 16 -7.50 -7.67 -10.02
C GLN A 16 -7.17 -6.26 -9.52
N ALA A 17 -7.96 -5.74 -8.57
CA ALA A 17 -7.73 -4.42 -7.98
C ALA A 17 -6.39 -4.32 -7.23
N ASN A 18 -5.94 -5.43 -6.63
CA ASN A 18 -4.62 -5.47 -5.99
C ASN A 18 -3.48 -5.46 -7.01
N ALA A 19 -3.65 -6.13 -8.16
CA ALA A 19 -2.66 -6.15 -9.23
C ALA A 19 -2.52 -4.77 -9.91
N GLU A 20 -3.62 -4.05 -10.11
CA GLU A 20 -3.60 -2.68 -10.66
C GLU A 20 -2.88 -1.71 -9.71
N PHE A 21 -3.23 -1.75 -8.42
CA PHE A 21 -2.54 -0.95 -7.38
C PHE A 21 -1.04 -1.28 -7.32
N ALA A 22 -0.70 -2.57 -7.33
CA ALA A 22 0.68 -3.04 -7.30
C ALA A 22 1.49 -2.50 -8.47
N LYS A 23 0.93 -2.58 -9.69
CA LYS A 23 1.56 -2.04 -10.90
C LYS A 23 1.74 -0.52 -10.82
N ARG A 24 0.73 0.20 -10.34
CA ARG A 24 0.80 1.66 -10.17
C ARG A 24 1.86 2.08 -9.18
N LEU A 25 1.92 1.38 -8.03
CA LEU A 25 2.96 1.60 -7.03
C LEU A 25 4.36 1.34 -7.60
N ASP A 26 4.52 0.28 -8.40
CA ASP A 26 5.81 -0.03 -9.05
C ASP A 26 6.26 1.10 -9.96
N THR A 27 5.39 1.54 -10.87
CA THR A 27 5.69 2.62 -11.81
C THR A 27 6.10 3.91 -11.08
N ILE A 28 5.37 4.29 -10.03
CA ILE A 28 5.71 5.50 -9.26
C ILE A 28 7.08 5.38 -8.58
N LEU A 29 7.43 4.19 -8.07
CA LEU A 29 8.72 3.94 -7.46
C LEU A 29 9.85 4.01 -8.48
N GLU A 30 9.66 3.43 -9.65
CA GLU A 30 10.61 3.50 -10.77
C GLU A 30 10.81 4.93 -11.25
N GLU A 31 9.72 5.68 -11.48
CA GLU A 31 9.76 7.09 -11.92
C GLU A 31 10.47 8.00 -10.91
N LYS A 32 10.37 7.70 -9.61
CA LYS A 32 11.00 8.47 -8.54
C LYS A 32 12.37 7.93 -8.12
N GLY A 33 12.82 6.82 -8.69
CA GLY A 33 14.08 6.16 -8.31
C GLY A 33 14.10 5.67 -6.86
N ILE A 34 12.94 5.35 -6.28
CA ILE A 34 12.80 4.93 -4.88
C ILE A 34 12.84 3.41 -4.81
N ILE A 35 13.78 2.86 -4.04
CA ILE A 35 13.83 1.41 -3.80
C ILE A 35 12.86 1.01 -2.66
N PRO A 36 12.41 -0.26 -2.61
CA PRO A 36 11.42 -0.72 -1.61
C PRO A 36 11.86 -0.58 -0.16
N GLU A 37 13.17 -0.68 0.09
CA GLU A 37 13.78 -0.53 1.41
C GLU A 37 13.62 0.90 1.91
N GLU A 38 14.01 1.88 1.09
CA GLU A 38 13.80 3.32 1.36
C GLU A 38 12.32 3.62 1.61
N LEU A 39 11.41 3.08 0.78
CA LEU A 39 9.98 3.26 0.99
C LEU A 39 9.52 2.69 2.33
N ALA A 40 10.03 1.53 2.72
CA ALA A 40 9.70 0.91 3.99
C ALA A 40 10.17 1.79 5.16
N GLU A 41 11.38 2.35 5.09
CA GLU A 41 11.93 3.26 6.09
C GLU A 41 11.11 4.55 6.20
N MET A 42 10.81 5.20 5.07
CA MET A 42 9.98 6.42 5.01
C MET A 42 8.59 6.20 5.63
N LEU A 43 8.01 5.02 5.44
CA LEU A 43 6.69 4.66 5.99
C LEU A 43 6.73 4.12 7.42
N LYS A 44 7.93 3.86 7.96
CA LYS A 44 8.16 3.10 9.21
C LYS A 44 7.47 1.74 9.16
N LYS A 45 7.77 0.98 8.11
CA LYS A 45 7.25 -0.34 7.79
C LYS A 45 8.39 -1.31 7.53
N THR A 46 8.05 -2.59 7.51
CA THR A 46 9.00 -3.63 7.14
C THR A 46 9.10 -3.71 5.61
N PRO A 47 10.29 -4.02 5.05
CA PRO A 47 10.43 -4.27 3.61
C PRO A 47 9.48 -5.36 3.10
N ALA A 48 9.21 -6.38 3.92
CA ALA A 48 8.24 -7.44 3.62
C ALA A 48 6.81 -6.90 3.39
N ALA A 49 6.37 -5.88 4.14
CA ALA A 49 5.06 -5.29 3.95
C ALA A 49 4.98 -4.55 2.59
N VAL A 50 6.02 -3.80 2.23
CA VAL A 50 6.11 -3.10 0.94
C VAL A 50 6.16 -4.11 -0.22
N SER A 51 6.93 -5.18 -0.07
CA SER A 51 7.00 -6.27 -1.06
C SER A 51 5.63 -6.94 -1.27
N ALA A 52 4.89 -7.21 -0.19
CA ALA A 52 3.53 -7.76 -0.30
C ALA A 52 2.57 -6.82 -1.06
N TRP A 53 2.74 -5.50 -0.93
CA TRP A 53 1.96 -4.50 -1.65
C TRP A 53 2.32 -4.44 -3.13
N ARG A 54 3.61 -4.38 -3.46
CA ARG A 54 4.12 -4.40 -4.85
C ARG A 54 3.80 -5.69 -5.60
N ARG A 55 3.54 -6.79 -4.87
CA ARG A 55 3.14 -8.07 -5.46
C ARG A 55 1.64 -8.29 -5.52
N GLY A 56 0.83 -7.32 -5.06
CA GLY A 56 -0.62 -7.44 -4.99
C GLY A 56 -1.13 -8.50 -4.00
N ILE A 57 -0.26 -9.02 -3.13
CA ILE A 57 -0.61 -10.03 -2.10
C ILE A 57 -1.45 -9.39 -1.00
N ALA A 58 -1.17 -8.13 -0.67
CA ALA A 58 -1.87 -7.40 0.37
C ALA A 58 -2.08 -5.94 -0.05
N ARG A 59 -3.10 -5.30 0.52
CA ARG A 59 -3.35 -3.87 0.33
C ARG A 59 -2.92 -3.08 1.58
N PRO A 60 -2.28 -1.91 1.43
CA PRO A 60 -2.04 -1.02 2.56
C PRO A 60 -3.37 -0.60 3.19
N SER A 61 -3.38 -0.48 4.52
CA SER A 61 -4.53 0.09 5.23
C SER A 61 -4.73 1.55 4.81
N ARG A 62 -5.94 2.10 5.01
CA ARG A 62 -6.24 3.51 4.67
C ARG A 62 -5.24 4.51 5.27
N LYS A 63 -4.73 4.24 6.48
CA LYS A 63 -3.68 5.05 7.12
C LYS A 63 -2.34 4.96 6.40
N ASN A 64 -1.94 3.76 5.97
CA ASN A 64 -0.70 3.58 5.20
C ASN A 64 -0.84 4.14 3.79
N MET A 65 -2.02 4.05 3.18
CA MET A 65 -2.32 4.63 1.88
C MET A 65 -2.16 6.15 1.89
N ALA A 66 -2.73 6.84 2.88
CA ALA A 66 -2.55 8.29 3.03
C ALA A 66 -1.07 8.68 3.23
N LYS A 67 -0.30 7.85 3.94
CA LYS A 67 1.14 8.06 4.10
C LYS A 67 1.90 7.83 2.79
N LEU A 68 1.56 6.79 2.03
CA LEU A 68 2.12 6.50 0.71
C LEU A 68 1.95 7.72 -0.20
N LYS A 69 0.70 8.20 -0.35
CA LYS A 69 0.39 9.39 -1.15
C LYS A 69 1.21 10.61 -0.74
N LYS A 70 1.36 10.84 0.57
CA LYS A 70 2.16 11.95 1.10
C LYS A 70 3.67 11.80 0.87
N VAL A 71 4.23 10.61 1.12
CA VAL A 71 5.68 10.36 0.99
C VAL A 71 6.10 10.34 -0.48
N LEU A 72 5.26 9.75 -1.32
CA LEU A 72 5.50 9.69 -2.76
C LEU A 72 5.07 10.98 -3.47
N ASP A 73 4.44 11.94 -2.79
CA ASP A 73 3.92 13.17 -3.39
C ASP A 73 3.06 12.89 -4.64
N VAL A 74 2.00 12.11 -4.44
CA VAL A 74 1.03 11.73 -5.49
C VAL A 74 -0.39 11.80 -4.96
N ASP A 75 -1.33 12.19 -5.83
CA ASP A 75 -2.75 12.27 -5.46
C ASP A 75 -3.43 10.89 -5.47
N ASP A 76 -3.01 9.98 -6.37
CA ASP A 76 -3.61 8.65 -6.52
C ASP A 76 -2.63 7.51 -6.87
N ILE A 77 -2.98 6.30 -6.39
CA ILE A 77 -2.24 5.04 -6.54
C ILE A 77 -3.22 3.87 -6.66
#